data_AF-A0A7V6HFC9-F1
#
_entry.id   AF-A0A7V6HFC9-F1
#
_cell.length_a   1.000
_cell.length_b   1.000
_cell.length_c   1.000
_cell.angle_alpha   90.00
_cell.angle_beta   90.00
_cell.angle_gamma   90.00
#
_symmetry.space_group_name_H-M   'P 1'
#
loop_
_entity.id
_entity.type
_entity.pdbx_description
1 polymer ?
#
loop_
_entity_poly.entity_id
_entity_poly.type
_entity_poly.pdbx_seq_one_letter_code
_entity_poly.pdbx_strand_id
1 'polypeptide(L)'
;QAAERMLRANGVFDVQVEQTQGFLSDHYDPTRKVLRLSPDVYGSNSLSAVGVACHEAGHALQHAAAYAPLTLRTLLVPATNFASMFAFYVFFAGLLFNSQSLVYIGCALFAVGFLFAVVTLPVEWDASARAKQHLATTGIVSPDQVQHAGRVLNAAFLTYLAGAVSSLLTLLYFMFRAGLLGGRSRD
;
A
#
# COMPACT_ATOMS: atom_id res chain seq x y z
N GLN A 1 2.11 -10.68 20.25
CA GLN A 1 3.42 -10.49 20.93
C GLN A 1 4.48 -9.75 20.11
N ALA A 2 4.88 -10.19 18.91
CA ALA A 2 5.96 -9.52 18.15
C ALA A 2 5.65 -8.05 17.81
N ALA A 3 4.45 -7.79 17.27
CA ALA A 3 3.95 -6.44 17.01
C ALA A 3 3.93 -5.56 18.28
N GLU A 4 3.38 -6.08 19.40
CA GLU A 4 3.32 -5.34 20.67
C GLU A 4 4.70 -4.99 21.22
N ARG A 5 5.68 -5.91 21.11
CA ARG A 5 7.06 -5.64 21.50
C ARG A 5 7.67 -4.51 20.66
N MET A 6 7.40 -4.50 19.35
CA MET A 6 7.83 -3.42 18.46
C MET A 6 7.23 -2.08 18.80
N LEU A 7 5.93 -2.03 19.05
CA LEU A 7 5.22 -0.82 19.45
C LEU A 7 5.78 -0.26 20.76
N ARG A 8 5.88 -1.10 21.79
CA ARG A 8 6.40 -0.70 23.10
C ARG A 8 7.86 -0.26 23.06
N ALA A 9 8.70 -0.94 22.27
CA ALA A 9 10.11 -0.56 22.10
C ALA A 9 10.28 0.82 21.42
N ASN A 10 9.25 1.31 20.73
CA ASN A 10 9.23 2.62 20.07
C ASN A 10 8.31 3.62 20.80
N GLY A 11 7.92 3.34 22.04
CA GLY A 11 7.14 4.28 22.86
C GLY A 11 5.65 4.37 22.51
N VAL A 12 5.12 3.43 21.72
CA VAL A 12 3.69 3.37 21.37
C VAL A 12 2.98 2.34 22.25
N PHE A 13 2.00 2.81 23.04
CA PHE A 13 1.31 2.00 24.06
C PHE A 13 -0.22 1.99 23.90
N ASP A 14 -0.77 2.87 23.07
CA ASP A 14 -2.20 3.07 22.88
C ASP A 14 -2.78 2.29 21.68
N VAL A 15 -1.95 1.46 21.04
CA VAL A 15 -2.37 0.57 19.95
C VAL A 15 -2.71 -0.81 20.50
N GLN A 16 -3.96 -1.23 20.31
CA GLN A 16 -4.41 -2.57 20.68
C GLN A 16 -4.11 -3.57 19.57
N VAL A 17 -3.73 -4.80 19.93
CA VAL A 17 -3.50 -5.88 18.96
C VAL A 17 -4.59 -6.94 19.13
N GLU A 18 -5.40 -7.14 18.10
CA GLU A 18 -6.52 -8.08 18.13
C GLU A 18 -6.45 -9.08 16.97
N GLN A 19 -7.07 -10.23 17.19
CA GLN A 19 -7.27 -11.23 16.15
C GLN A 19 -8.55 -10.91 15.36
N THR A 20 -8.46 -10.95 14.04
CA THR A 20 -9.62 -10.86 13.13
C THR A 20 -10.08 -12.26 12.71
N GLN A 21 -11.33 -12.38 12.22
CA GLN A 21 -11.89 -13.63 11.71
C GLN A 21 -11.61 -13.86 10.21
N GLY A 22 -11.03 -12.89 9.49
CA GLY A 22 -10.81 -12.96 8.04
C GLY A 22 -9.44 -13.54 7.64
N PHE A 23 -9.38 -14.15 6.46
CA PHE A 23 -8.13 -14.58 5.81
C PHE A 23 -7.42 -13.37 5.16
N LEU A 24 -6.09 -13.27 5.32
CA LEU A 24 -5.27 -12.14 4.80
C LEU A 24 -5.85 -10.77 5.15
N SER A 25 -6.34 -10.65 6.38
CA SER A 25 -7.02 -9.46 6.90
C SER A 25 -6.13 -8.62 7.81
N ASP A 26 -4.82 -8.86 7.75
CA ASP A 26 -3.81 -8.16 8.53
C ASP A 26 -3.75 -6.69 8.12
N HIS A 27 -4.02 -5.78 9.05
CA HIS A 27 -3.90 -4.34 8.82
C HIS A 27 -3.84 -3.55 10.12
N TYR A 28 -3.19 -2.39 10.08
CA TYR A 28 -3.38 -1.34 11.08
C TYR A 28 -4.53 -0.39 10.73
N ASP A 29 -5.43 -0.15 11.68
CA ASP A 29 -6.52 0.83 11.61
C ASP A 29 -6.17 2.08 12.43
N PRO A 30 -5.83 3.21 11.78
CA PRO A 30 -5.45 4.44 12.47
C PRO A 30 -6.63 5.12 13.19
N THR A 31 -7.87 4.87 12.75
CA THR A 31 -9.07 5.52 13.31
C THR A 31 -9.39 4.95 14.69
N ARG A 32 -9.26 3.63 14.82
CA ARG A 32 -9.49 2.92 16.09
C ARG A 32 -8.21 2.67 16.88
N LYS A 33 -7.04 2.92 16.28
CA LYS A 33 -5.72 2.56 16.81
C LYS A 33 -5.65 1.07 17.16
N VAL A 34 -6.09 0.24 16.23
CA VAL A 34 -6.11 -1.22 16.40
C VAL A 34 -5.30 -1.86 15.29
N LEU A 35 -4.39 -2.75 15.67
CA LEU A 35 -3.65 -3.62 14.76
C LEU A 35 -4.35 -4.96 14.73
N ARG A 36 -4.94 -5.27 13.58
CA ARG A 36 -5.70 -6.48 13.33
C ARG A 36 -4.82 -7.50 12.65
N LEU A 37 -4.76 -8.71 13.19
CA LEU A 37 -4.00 -9.83 12.62
C LEU A 37 -4.93 -10.99 12.32
N SER A 38 -4.76 -11.60 11.14
CA SER A 38 -5.49 -12.80 10.75
C SER A 38 -5.12 -13.97 11.67
N PRO A 39 -5.95 -15.03 11.76
CA PRO A 39 -5.66 -16.18 12.62
C PRO A 39 -4.28 -16.82 12.34
N ASP A 40 -3.90 -16.89 11.07
CA ASP A 40 -2.63 -17.46 10.59
C ASP A 40 -1.40 -16.62 10.99
N VAL A 41 -1.61 -15.37 11.38
CA VAL A 41 -0.55 -14.46 11.83
C VAL A 41 -0.58 -14.29 13.35
N TYR A 42 -1.76 -14.05 13.94
CA TYR A 42 -1.91 -13.76 15.38
C TYR A 42 -1.38 -14.90 16.26
N GLY A 43 -1.68 -16.15 15.90
CA GLY A 43 -1.31 -17.34 16.67
C GLY A 43 -0.03 -18.06 16.20
N SER A 44 0.62 -17.56 15.15
CA SER A 44 1.75 -18.25 14.51
C SER A 44 3.09 -17.68 14.94
N ASN A 45 4.05 -18.57 15.20
CA ASN A 45 5.45 -18.22 15.44
C ASN A 45 6.32 -18.34 14.18
N SER A 46 5.69 -18.56 13.01
CA SER A 46 6.43 -18.62 11.75
C SER A 46 7.11 -17.29 11.44
N LEU A 47 8.24 -17.37 10.75
CA LEU A 47 9.03 -16.20 10.41
C LEU A 47 8.25 -15.19 9.55
N SER A 48 7.40 -15.69 8.65
CA SER A 48 6.50 -14.87 7.84
C SER A 48 5.43 -14.17 8.70
N ALA A 49 4.77 -14.89 9.62
CA ALA A 49 3.79 -14.30 10.52
C ALA A 49 4.40 -13.21 11.41
N VAL A 50 5.57 -13.48 11.98
CA VAL A 50 6.32 -12.48 12.77
C VAL A 50 6.68 -11.25 11.92
N GLY A 51 7.12 -11.47 10.68
CA GLY A 51 7.40 -10.40 9.72
C GLY A 51 6.18 -9.53 9.40
N VAL A 52 5.05 -10.15 9.06
CA VAL A 52 3.77 -9.45 8.78
C VAL A 52 3.31 -8.66 9.99
N ALA A 53 3.31 -9.27 11.19
CA ALA A 53 2.93 -8.58 12.42
C ALA A 53 3.81 -7.35 12.70
N CYS A 54 5.13 -7.44 12.47
CA CYS A 54 6.03 -6.30 12.59
C CYS A 54 5.84 -5.26 11.48
N HIS A 55 5.48 -5.67 10.26
CA HIS A 55 5.14 -4.76 9.17
C HIS A 55 3.90 -3.92 9.52
N GLU A 56 2.83 -4.55 10.02
CA GLU A 56 1.64 -3.83 10.48
C GLU A 56 1.93 -2.90 11.67
N ALA A 57 2.81 -3.32 12.58
CA ALA A 57 3.31 -2.43 13.63
C ALA A 57 4.08 -1.24 13.04
N GLY A 58 4.78 -1.42 11.91
CA GLY A 58 5.40 -0.35 11.14
C GLY A 58 4.42 0.74 10.73
N HIS A 59 3.23 0.39 10.24
CA HIS A 59 2.18 1.37 9.93
C HIS A 59 1.67 2.11 11.17
N ALA A 60 1.54 1.42 12.30
CA ALA A 60 1.20 2.06 13.56
C ALA A 60 2.28 3.06 14.02
N LEU A 61 3.57 2.74 13.84
CA LEU A 61 4.67 3.66 14.13
C LEU A 61 4.68 4.86 13.18
N GLN A 62 4.41 4.64 11.89
CA GLN A 62 4.26 5.73 10.91
C GLN A 62 3.13 6.68 11.31
N HIS A 63 2.00 6.13 11.75
CA HIS A 63 0.86 6.92 12.21
C HIS A 63 1.21 7.72 13.47
N ALA A 64 1.84 7.09 14.47
CA ALA A 64 2.30 7.76 15.69
C ALA A 64 3.31 8.89 15.41
N ALA A 65 4.14 8.73 14.37
CA ALA A 65 5.13 9.71 13.95
C ALA A 65 4.60 10.77 12.96
N ALA A 66 3.30 10.77 12.66
CA ALA A 66 2.69 11.63 11.63
C ALA A 66 3.45 11.57 10.28
N TYR A 67 3.82 10.37 9.85
CA TYR A 67 4.62 10.15 8.64
C TYR A 67 3.86 10.67 7.40
N ALA A 68 4.37 11.75 6.82
CA ALA A 68 3.65 12.50 5.78
C ALA A 68 3.16 11.66 4.58
N PRO A 69 3.94 10.70 4.03
CA PRO A 69 3.44 9.83 2.97
C PRO A 69 2.23 8.98 3.39
N LEU A 70 2.17 8.52 4.64
CA LEU A 70 1.02 7.79 5.15
C LEU A 70 -0.21 8.70 5.21
N THR A 71 -0.05 9.93 5.71
CA THR A 71 -1.14 10.92 5.73
C THR A 71 -1.66 11.22 4.32
N LEU A 72 -0.75 11.43 3.36
CA LEU A 72 -1.12 11.69 1.97
C LEU A 72 -1.85 10.49 1.35
N ARG A 73 -1.37 9.26 1.58
CA ARG A 73 -2.04 8.03 1.16
C ARG A 73 -3.48 7.99 1.68
N THR A 74 -3.68 8.22 2.97
CA THR A 74 -5.01 8.22 3.60
C THR A 74 -5.96 9.25 2.99
N LEU A 75 -5.47 10.46 2.71
CA LEU A 75 -6.26 11.52 2.07
C LEU A 75 -6.66 11.18 0.63
N LEU A 76 -5.84 10.42 -0.09
CA LEU A 76 -6.09 10.01 -1.47
C LEU A 76 -7.06 8.82 -1.60
N VAL A 77 -7.30 8.05 -0.54
CA VAL A 77 -8.21 6.88 -0.56
C VAL A 77 -9.59 7.18 -1.17
N PRO A 78 -10.36 8.20 -0.73
CA PRO A 78 -11.70 8.45 -1.28
C PRO A 78 -11.65 8.80 -2.77
N ALA A 79 -10.68 9.64 -3.19
CA ALA A 79 -10.49 10.00 -4.58
C ALA A 79 -10.09 8.78 -5.44
N THR A 80 -9.26 7.90 -4.89
CA THR A 80 -8.81 6.67 -5.57
C THR A 80 -9.92 5.64 -5.73
N ASN A 81 -10.79 5.49 -4.71
CA ASN A 81 -11.95 4.61 -4.79
C ASN A 81 -12.94 5.09 -5.85
N PHE A 82 -13.22 6.40 -5.88
CA PHE A 82 -14.04 7.01 -6.91
C PHE A 82 -13.39 6.83 -8.31
N ALA A 83 -12.12 7.16 -8.44
CA ALA A 83 -11.40 7.07 -9.69
C ALA A 83 -11.35 5.64 -10.24
N SER A 84 -10.99 4.66 -9.41
CA SER A 84 -10.93 3.25 -9.81
C SER A 84 -12.28 2.72 -10.29
N MET A 85 -13.38 3.16 -9.65
CA MET A 85 -14.73 2.76 -10.04
C MET A 85 -15.14 3.35 -11.39
N PHE A 86 -14.83 4.62 -11.65
CA PHE A 86 -15.39 5.35 -12.79
C PHE A 86 -14.43 5.53 -13.98
N ALA A 87 -13.11 5.40 -13.79
CA ALA A 87 -12.11 5.71 -14.82
C ALA A 87 -12.39 5.01 -16.14
N PHE A 88 -12.65 3.70 -16.09
CA PHE A 88 -12.95 2.90 -17.27
C PHE A 88 -14.27 3.35 -17.92
N TYR A 89 -15.36 3.43 -17.15
CA TYR A 89 -16.67 3.82 -17.71
C TYR A 89 -16.65 5.21 -18.34
N VAL A 90 -16.03 6.19 -17.68
CA VAL A 90 -15.95 7.57 -18.17
C VAL A 90 -15.08 7.64 -19.43
N PHE A 91 -13.93 6.97 -19.44
CA PHE A 91 -13.07 6.91 -20.62
C PHE A 91 -13.78 6.31 -21.82
N PHE A 92 -14.41 5.14 -21.64
CA PHE A 92 -15.12 4.45 -22.72
C PHE A 92 -16.39 5.19 -23.16
N ALA A 93 -17.13 5.82 -22.25
CA ALA A 93 -18.23 6.71 -22.61
C ALA A 93 -17.73 7.87 -23.48
N GLY A 94 -16.56 8.43 -23.17
CA GLY A 94 -15.92 9.43 -24.02
C GLY A 94 -15.62 8.94 -25.42
N LEU A 95 -15.12 7.71 -25.57
CA LEU A 95 -14.92 7.10 -26.89
C LEU A 95 -16.25 6.86 -27.61
N LEU A 96 -17.25 6.32 -26.92
CA LEU A 96 -18.56 5.97 -27.50
C LEU A 96 -19.32 7.20 -28.00
N PHE A 97 -19.32 8.28 -27.22
CA PHE A 97 -19.98 9.54 -27.56
C PHE A 97 -19.09 10.51 -28.34
N ASN A 98 -17.89 10.09 -28.75
CA ASN A 98 -16.89 10.95 -29.40
C ASN A 98 -16.59 12.25 -28.61
N SER A 99 -16.68 12.19 -27.28
CA SER A 99 -16.48 13.33 -26.39
C SER A 99 -15.05 13.36 -25.85
N GLN A 100 -14.24 14.27 -26.40
CA GLN A 100 -12.85 14.45 -25.99
C GLN A 100 -12.73 14.81 -24.50
N SER A 101 -13.67 15.61 -23.97
CA SER A 101 -13.70 15.99 -22.56
C SER A 101 -13.84 14.78 -21.64
N LEU A 102 -14.74 13.84 -21.97
CA LEU A 102 -14.93 12.62 -21.19
C LEU A 102 -13.69 11.70 -21.26
N VAL A 103 -13.03 11.62 -22.41
CA VAL A 103 -11.76 10.89 -22.55
C VAL A 103 -10.69 11.47 -21.62
N TYR A 104 -10.55 12.80 -21.58
CA TYR A 104 -9.59 13.46 -20.69
C TYR A 104 -9.93 13.29 -19.21
N ILE A 105 -11.20 13.34 -18.84
CA ILE A 105 -11.63 13.04 -17.47
C ILE A 105 -11.27 11.58 -17.11
N GLY A 106 -11.52 10.62 -18.01
CA GLY A 106 -11.12 9.23 -17.83
C GLY A 106 -9.60 9.06 -17.59
N CYS A 107 -8.76 9.71 -18.41
CA CYS A 107 -7.31 9.74 -18.21
C CYS A 107 -6.92 10.38 -16.86
N ALA A 108 -7.58 11.46 -16.46
CA ALA A 108 -7.32 12.10 -15.17
C ALA A 108 -7.66 11.16 -14.00
N LEU A 109 -8.75 10.39 -14.08
CA LEU A 109 -9.09 9.38 -13.08
C LEU A 109 -8.03 8.26 -13.03
N PHE A 110 -7.54 7.76 -14.17
CA PHE A 110 -6.40 6.82 -14.17
C PHE A 110 -5.14 7.43 -13.54
N ALA A 111 -4.89 8.72 -13.75
CA ALA A 111 -3.76 9.43 -13.15
C ALA A 111 -3.88 9.53 -11.61
N VAL A 112 -5.09 9.69 -11.07
CA VAL A 112 -5.32 9.61 -9.61
C VAL A 112 -4.94 8.23 -9.07
N GLY A 113 -5.33 7.15 -9.76
CA GLY A 113 -4.95 5.79 -9.38
C GLY A 113 -3.43 5.57 -9.38
N PHE A 114 -2.75 6.06 -10.43
CA PHE A 114 -1.28 6.01 -10.50
C PHE A 114 -0.61 6.84 -9.38
N LEU A 115 -1.10 8.04 -9.11
CA LEU A 115 -0.60 8.89 -8.02
C LEU A 115 -0.71 8.18 -6.67
N PHE A 116 -1.85 7.54 -6.39
CA PHE A 116 -2.05 6.76 -5.17
C PHE A 116 -1.03 5.60 -5.06
N ALA A 117 -0.77 4.89 -6.16
CA ALA A 117 0.22 3.82 -6.17
C ALA A 117 1.62 4.36 -5.85
N VAL A 118 2.03 5.47 -6.46
CA VAL A 118 3.32 6.12 -6.20
C VAL A 118 3.46 6.56 -4.74
N VAL A 119 2.42 7.17 -4.17
CA VAL A 119 2.41 7.61 -2.76
C VAL A 119 2.43 6.42 -1.80
N THR A 120 1.87 5.28 -2.19
CA THR A 120 1.85 4.06 -1.37
C THR A 120 3.24 3.41 -1.27
N LEU A 121 4.06 3.45 -2.32
CA LEU A 121 5.40 2.83 -2.32
C LEU A 121 6.30 3.23 -1.13
N PRO A 122 6.54 4.52 -0.81
CA PRO A 122 7.37 4.89 0.32
C PRO A 122 6.78 4.43 1.66
N VAL A 123 5.45 4.37 1.78
CA VAL A 123 4.75 3.89 2.99
C VAL A 123 5.06 2.42 3.24
N GLU A 124 4.90 1.58 2.22
CA GLU A 124 5.13 0.13 2.31
C GLU A 124 6.61 -0.22 2.51
N TRP A 125 7.49 0.55 1.87
CA TRP A 125 8.93 0.39 2.04
C TRP A 125 9.40 0.74 3.45
N ASP A 126 8.96 1.88 3.99
CA ASP A 126 9.35 2.33 5.34
C ASP A 126 8.79 1.40 6.43
N ALA A 127 7.55 0.93 6.30
CA ALA A 127 6.98 -0.06 7.24
C ALA A 127 7.81 -1.37 7.25
N SER A 128 8.16 -1.87 6.06
CA SER A 128 9.03 -3.04 5.91
C SER A 128 10.45 -2.81 6.44
N ALA A 129 11.00 -1.61 6.27
CA ALA A 129 12.32 -1.25 6.79
C ALA A 129 12.34 -1.25 8.34
N ARG A 130 11.33 -0.65 8.97
CA ARG A 130 11.17 -0.66 10.44
C ARG A 130 11.01 -2.07 10.98
N ALA A 131 10.20 -2.89 10.31
CA ALA A 131 10.03 -4.30 10.69
C ALA A 131 11.37 -5.05 10.64
N LYS A 132 12.12 -4.94 9.53
CA LYS A 132 13.46 -5.57 9.40
C LYS A 132 14.42 -5.12 10.49
N GLN A 133 14.47 -3.82 10.79
CA GLN A 133 15.33 -3.27 11.83
C GLN A 133 14.94 -3.79 13.22
N HIS A 134 13.64 -3.88 13.52
CA HIS A 134 13.17 -4.42 14.79
C HIS A 134 13.52 -5.90 14.97
N LEU A 135 13.34 -6.71 13.91
CA LEU A 135 13.69 -8.13 13.93
C LEU A 135 15.20 -8.36 14.14
N ALA A 136 16.03 -7.51 13.53
CA ALA A 136 17.49 -7.58 13.68
C ALA A 136 17.99 -7.21 15.09
N THR A 137 17.27 -6.32 15.80
CA THR A 137 17.74 -5.73 17.07
C THR A 137 17.19 -6.40 18.32
N THR A 138 16.05 -7.11 18.22
CA THR A 138 15.37 -7.69 19.40
C THR A 138 15.73 -9.13 19.71
N GLY A 139 16.54 -9.79 18.88
CA GLY A 139 16.94 -11.18 19.08
C GLY A 139 15.77 -12.18 19.04
N ILE A 140 14.58 -11.76 18.57
CA ILE A 140 13.41 -12.64 18.42
C ILE A 140 13.66 -13.73 17.38
N VAL A 141 14.56 -13.46 16.43
CA VAL A 141 14.93 -14.35 15.33
C VAL A 141 16.45 -14.44 15.22
N SER A 142 16.96 -15.60 14.79
CA SER A 142 18.40 -15.77 14.55
C SER A 142 18.86 -14.90 13.37
N PRO A 143 20.17 -14.59 13.24
CA PRO A 143 20.69 -13.80 12.12
C PRO A 143 20.30 -14.33 10.74
N ASP A 144 20.30 -15.66 10.55
CA ASP A 144 19.86 -16.30 9.31
C ASP A 144 18.36 -16.10 9.06
N GLN A 145 17.54 -16.15 10.12
CA GLN A 145 16.10 -15.90 10.03
C GLN A 145 15.79 -14.42 9.72
N VAL A 146 16.58 -13.47 10.22
CA VAL A 146 16.43 -12.04 9.85
C VAL A 146 16.54 -11.87 8.33
N GLN A 147 17.51 -12.54 7.70
CA GLN A 147 17.68 -12.47 6.24
C GLN A 147 16.46 -13.04 5.50
N HIS A 148 15.93 -14.18 5.96
CA HIS A 148 14.75 -14.81 5.37
C HIS A 148 13.49 -13.95 5.54
N ALA A 149 13.25 -13.36 6.72
CA ALA A 149 12.15 -12.43 6.95
C ALA A 149 12.26 -11.20 6.03
N GLY A 150 13.48 -10.67 5.87
CA GLY A 150 13.75 -9.57 4.97
C GLY A 150 13.38 -9.86 3.51
N ARG A 151 13.59 -11.09 3.04
CA ARG A 151 13.16 -11.51 1.68
C ARG A 151 11.64 -11.54 1.55
N VAL A 152 10.92 -12.05 2.55
CA VAL A 152 9.45 -12.08 2.55
C VAL A 152 8.89 -10.65 2.50
N LEU A 153 9.41 -9.75 3.34
CA LEU A 153 9.00 -8.34 3.37
C LEU A 153 9.32 -7.62 2.05
N ASN A 154 10.48 -7.89 1.46
CA ASN A 154 10.83 -7.34 0.15
C ASN A 154 9.91 -7.87 -0.95
N ALA A 155 9.54 -9.15 -0.91
CA ALA A 155 8.61 -9.74 -1.88
C ALA A 155 7.23 -9.08 -1.80
N ALA A 156 6.73 -8.80 -0.59
CA ALA A 156 5.50 -8.02 -0.42
C ALA A 156 5.61 -6.63 -1.05
N PHE A 157 6.71 -5.90 -0.80
CA PHE A 157 6.95 -4.61 -1.46
C PHE A 157 6.97 -4.70 -2.99
N LEU A 158 7.55 -5.75 -3.57
CA LEU A 158 7.56 -5.95 -5.02
C LEU A 158 6.16 -6.05 -5.62
N THR A 159 5.16 -6.54 -4.86
CA THR A 159 3.76 -6.56 -5.34
C THR A 159 3.17 -5.15 -5.45
N TYR A 160 3.49 -4.25 -4.51
CA TYR A 160 3.13 -2.84 -4.61
C TYR A 160 3.84 -2.14 -5.77
N LEU A 161 5.13 -2.44 -5.96
CA LEU A 161 5.89 -1.92 -7.11
C LEU A 161 5.29 -2.37 -8.44
N ALA A 162 4.93 -3.66 -8.54
CA ALA A 162 4.26 -4.19 -9.73
C ALA A 162 2.92 -3.47 -9.97
N GLY A 163 2.11 -3.26 -8.93
CA GLY A 163 0.87 -2.49 -9.03
C GLY A 163 1.08 -1.05 -9.52
N ALA A 164 2.11 -0.37 -9.01
CA ALA A 164 2.46 0.98 -9.47
C ALA A 164 2.87 0.99 -10.95
N VAL A 165 3.72 0.04 -11.39
CA VAL A 165 4.11 -0.09 -12.80
C VAL A 165 2.89 -0.42 -13.67
N SER A 166 2.01 -1.33 -13.26
CA SER A 166 0.79 -1.65 -13.99
C SER A 166 -0.11 -0.43 -14.14
N SER A 167 -0.33 0.33 -13.07
CA SER A 167 -1.15 1.56 -13.13
C SER A 167 -0.55 2.63 -14.05
N LEU A 168 0.77 2.77 -14.07
CA LEU A 168 1.49 3.65 -15.00
C LEU A 168 1.28 3.20 -16.45
N LEU A 169 1.47 1.92 -16.74
CA LEU A 169 1.29 1.37 -18.08
C LEU A 169 -0.15 1.52 -18.56
N THR A 170 -1.14 1.31 -17.69
CA THR A 170 -2.55 1.54 -17.99
C THR A 170 -2.82 3.02 -18.32
N LEU A 171 -2.29 3.95 -17.52
CA LEU A 171 -2.41 5.38 -17.78
C LEU A 171 -1.79 5.76 -19.13
N LEU A 172 -0.55 5.34 -19.39
CA LEU A 172 0.16 5.61 -20.64
C LEU A 172 -0.57 5.02 -21.85
N TYR A 173 -1.08 3.80 -21.72
CA TYR A 173 -1.88 3.15 -22.77
C TYR A 173 -3.11 3.99 -23.12
N PHE A 174 -3.89 4.42 -22.13
CA PHE A 174 -5.10 5.19 -22.40
C PHE A 174 -4.81 6.61 -22.86
N MET A 175 -3.75 7.25 -22.37
CA MET A 175 -3.30 8.55 -22.90
C MET A 175 -2.84 8.45 -24.36
N PHE A 176 -2.15 7.36 -24.73
CA PHE A 176 -1.80 7.09 -26.11
C PHE A 176 -3.05 6.90 -26.97
N ARG A 177 -4.02 6.08 -26.52
CA ARG A 177 -5.31 5.87 -27.22
C ARG A 177 -6.14 7.15 -27.33
N ALA A 178 -6.02 8.07 -26.37
CA ALA A 178 -6.67 9.37 -26.39
C ALA A 178 -6.01 10.37 -27.36
N GLY A 179 -4.86 10.02 -27.96
CA GLY A 179 -4.07 10.91 -28.83
C GLY A 179 -3.31 12.00 -28.06
N LEU A 180 -3.10 11.83 -26.74
CA LEU A 180 -2.37 12.78 -25.90
C LEU A 180 -0.84 12.64 -26.01
N LEU A 181 -0.37 11.43 -26.36
CA LEU A 181 1.07 11.10 -26.43
C LEU A 181 1.56 10.83 -27.87
N GLY A 182 0.65 10.69 -28.82
CA GLY A 182 0.95 10.51 -30.25
C GLY A 182 0.44 11.72 -31.02
N GLY A 183 1.35 12.55 -31.53
CA GLY A 183 1.02 13.77 -32.25
C GLY A 183 0.01 13.52 -33.36
N ARG A 184 -1.15 14.18 -33.28
CA ARG A 184 -1.99 14.42 -34.44
C ARG A 184 -1.23 15.36 -35.37
N SER A 185 -0.36 14.82 -36.23
CA SER A 185 -0.18 15.40 -37.55
C SER A 185 -1.55 15.23 -38.23
N ARG A 186 -2.34 16.29 -38.12
CA ARG A 186 -3.48 16.54 -38.99
C ARG A 186 -2.93 17.47 -40.08
N ASP A 187 -2.27 16.88 -41.06
CA ASP A 187 -2.06 17.49 -42.37
C ASP A 187 -2.83 16.66 -43.39
#